data_AF-A0A6P7HAE4-F1
#
_entry.id   AF-A0A6P7HAE4-F1
#
_cell.length_a   1.000
_cell.length_b   1.000
_cell.length_c   1.000
_cell.angle_alpha   90.00
_cell.angle_beta   90.00
_cell.angle_gamma   90.00
#
_symmetry.space_group_name_H-M   'P 1'
#
loop_
_entity.id
_entity.type
_entity.pdbx_description
1 polymer ?
#
loop_
_entity_poly.entity_id
_entity_poly.type
_entity_poly.pdbx_seq_one_letter_code
_entity_poly.pdbx_strand_id
1 'polypeptide(L)'
;ISIKSQREESLHMTITSLKSQMEASAEEVNTLRTQLGETQNALTRMEATRSRAYSQIRELTDELSEVRSQLESLQSQTQERSRDSELDHEEMSVLKMQMDVYKTDFEEERRAREVMKGEKDRLEEDLQNIQRRNQQLQEEIELLRREGNNFVIPPRTSPPRVEQIRQPSAPSPSRNELLRCPKCNFAFNDLVHLETHVYRCLDMELS
;
A
#
# COMPACT_ATOMS: atom_id res chain seq x y z
N ILE A 1 -52.66 113.07 31.49
CA ILE A 1 -52.70 111.85 32.31
C ILE A 1 -52.87 110.58 31.44
N SER A 2 -53.76 110.60 30.44
CA SER A 2 -54.07 109.44 29.56
C SER A 2 -52.87 108.75 28.84
N ILE A 3 -51.97 109.51 28.18
CA ILE A 3 -50.88 108.92 27.37
C ILE A 3 -49.82 108.20 28.22
N LYS A 4 -49.54 108.68 29.44
CA LYS A 4 -48.61 108.02 30.38
C LYS A 4 -49.17 106.68 30.84
N SER A 5 -50.44 106.65 31.22
CA SER A 5 -51.15 105.44 31.67
C SER A 5 -51.17 104.36 30.57
N GLN A 6 -51.45 104.76 29.33
CA GLN A 6 -51.50 103.83 28.19
C GLN A 6 -50.12 103.26 27.83
N ARG A 7 -49.05 104.06 27.98
CA ARG A 7 -47.67 103.61 27.80
C ARG A 7 -47.24 102.67 28.92
N GLU A 8 -47.66 102.92 30.16
CA GLU A 8 -47.42 102.04 31.31
C GLU A 8 -48.13 100.68 31.14
N GLU A 9 -49.38 100.65 30.65
CA GLU A 9 -50.07 99.41 30.31
C GLU A 9 -49.38 98.63 29.19
N SER A 10 -48.94 99.30 28.12
CA SER A 10 -48.21 98.66 27.03
C SER A 10 -46.87 98.06 27.49
N LEU A 11 -46.15 98.75 28.37
CA LEU A 11 -44.93 98.26 29.00
C LEU A 11 -45.21 97.07 29.93
N HIS A 12 -46.28 97.12 30.73
CA HIS A 12 -46.69 96.01 31.59
C HIS A 12 -47.04 94.75 30.77
N MET A 13 -47.76 94.91 29.66
CA MET A 13 -48.10 93.79 28.77
C MET A 13 -46.86 93.17 28.11
N THR A 14 -45.90 93.99 27.67
CA THR A 14 -44.64 93.49 27.09
C THR A 14 -43.77 92.79 28.12
N ILE A 15 -43.63 93.34 29.35
CA ILE A 15 -42.91 92.69 30.44
C ILE A 15 -43.54 91.34 30.79
N THR A 16 -44.87 91.26 30.87
CA THR A 16 -45.58 90.02 31.20
C THR A 16 -45.39 88.97 30.11
N SER A 17 -45.46 89.36 28.83
CA SER A 17 -45.21 88.48 27.69
C SER A 17 -43.77 87.96 27.67
N LEU A 18 -42.78 88.83 27.87
CA LEU A 18 -41.37 88.46 27.96
C LEU A 18 -41.10 87.51 29.13
N LYS A 19 -41.76 87.73 30.27
CA LYS A 19 -41.63 86.86 31.43
C LYS A 19 -42.16 85.46 31.15
N SER A 20 -43.34 85.36 30.52
CA SER A 20 -43.92 84.07 30.11
C SER A 20 -43.04 83.35 29.09
N GLN A 21 -42.47 84.07 28.11
CA GLN A 21 -41.52 83.47 27.16
C GLN A 21 -40.24 82.99 27.85
N MET A 22 -39.73 83.74 28.81
CA MET A 22 -38.55 83.36 29.59
C MET A 22 -38.82 82.10 30.44
N GLU A 23 -39.99 81.99 31.06
CA GLU A 23 -40.41 80.79 31.81
C GLU A 23 -40.55 79.56 30.88
N ALA A 24 -41.20 79.72 29.72
CA ALA A 24 -41.30 78.65 28.72
C ALA A 24 -39.93 78.19 28.20
N SER A 25 -39.03 79.13 27.91
CA SER A 25 -37.67 78.82 27.47
C SER A 25 -36.84 78.14 28.55
N ALA A 26 -37.02 78.53 29.83
CA ALA A 26 -36.36 77.86 30.95
C ALA A 26 -36.81 76.40 31.09
N GLU A 27 -38.10 76.12 30.86
CA GLU A 27 -38.64 74.76 30.89
C GLU A 27 -38.15 73.92 29.70
N GLU A 28 -38.08 74.48 28.49
CA GLU A 28 -37.44 73.84 27.33
C GLU A 28 -35.96 73.51 27.60
N VAL A 29 -35.18 74.42 28.20
CA VAL A 29 -33.78 74.16 28.53
C VAL A 29 -33.65 73.01 29.54
N ASN A 30 -34.55 72.92 30.52
CA ASN A 30 -34.54 71.85 31.50
C ASN A 30 -34.90 70.50 30.87
N THR A 31 -35.88 70.45 29.97
CA THR A 31 -36.23 69.21 29.27
C THR A 31 -35.08 68.74 28.36
N LEU A 32 -34.45 69.65 27.62
CA LEU A 32 -33.29 69.34 26.78
C LEU A 32 -32.09 68.83 27.60
N ARG A 33 -31.83 69.40 28.78
CA ARG A 33 -30.78 68.90 29.68
C ARG A 33 -31.04 67.45 30.13
N THR A 34 -32.28 67.13 30.48
CA THR A 34 -32.66 65.76 30.88
C THR A 34 -32.47 64.79 29.72
N GLN A 35 -32.97 65.13 28.52
CA GLN A 35 -32.81 64.32 27.32
C GLN A 35 -31.33 64.12 26.93
N LEU A 36 -30.50 65.16 27.08
CA LEU A 36 -29.07 65.05 26.82
C LEU A 36 -28.40 64.06 27.79
N GLY A 37 -28.79 64.08 29.07
CA GLY A 37 -28.30 63.11 30.06
C GLY A 37 -28.74 61.67 29.76
N GLU A 38 -30.00 61.49 29.38
CA GLU A 38 -30.54 60.18 28.99
C GLU A 38 -29.83 59.61 27.75
N THR A 39 -29.61 60.45 26.73
CA THR A 39 -28.91 60.04 25.51
C THR A 39 -27.44 59.74 25.75
N GLN A 40 -26.74 60.51 26.60
CA GLN A 40 -25.37 60.19 27.03
C GLN A 40 -25.32 58.83 27.76
N ASN A 41 -26.26 58.57 28.67
CA ASN A 41 -26.33 57.28 29.36
C ASN A 41 -26.65 56.11 28.42
N ALA A 42 -27.50 56.33 27.41
CA ALA A 42 -27.77 55.34 26.38
C ALA A 42 -26.54 55.04 25.52
N LEU A 43 -25.79 56.09 25.12
CA LEU A 43 -24.57 55.96 24.34
C LEU A 43 -23.51 55.14 25.08
N THR A 44 -23.22 55.46 26.34
CA THR A 44 -22.25 54.71 27.16
C THR A 44 -22.63 53.23 27.29
N ARG A 45 -23.94 52.93 27.45
CA ARG A 45 -24.43 51.54 27.49
C ARG A 45 -24.22 50.83 26.16
N MET A 46 -24.50 51.51 25.05
CA MET A 46 -24.26 50.97 23.70
C MET A 46 -22.78 50.73 23.41
N GLU A 47 -21.90 51.62 23.85
CA GLU A 47 -20.45 51.43 23.68
C GLU A 47 -19.95 50.21 24.45
N ALA A 48 -20.46 50.00 25.68
CA ALA A 48 -20.15 48.82 26.46
C ALA A 48 -20.67 47.52 25.82
N THR A 49 -21.91 47.51 25.30
CA THR A 49 -22.44 46.32 24.59
C THR A 49 -21.68 46.05 23.30
N ARG A 50 -21.34 47.09 22.53
CA ARG A 50 -20.49 46.98 21.34
C ARG A 50 -19.12 46.39 21.67
N SER A 51 -18.48 46.87 22.73
CA SER A 51 -17.18 46.34 23.16
C SER A 51 -17.26 44.85 23.52
N ARG A 52 -18.32 44.43 24.23
CA ARG A 52 -18.52 43.01 24.56
C ARG A 52 -18.76 42.16 23.32
N ALA A 53 -19.56 42.64 22.37
CA ALA A 53 -19.81 41.95 21.12
C ALA A 53 -18.52 41.75 20.30
N TYR A 54 -17.64 42.75 20.25
CA TYR A 54 -16.34 42.61 19.59
C TYR A 54 -15.44 41.55 20.26
N SER A 55 -15.41 41.49 21.59
CA SER A 55 -14.65 40.44 22.29
C SER A 55 -15.20 39.04 21.98
N GLN A 56 -16.52 38.87 22.00
CA GLN A 56 -17.15 37.59 21.67
C GLN A 56 -16.90 37.15 20.23
N ILE A 57 -16.95 38.09 19.26
CA ILE A 57 -16.62 37.78 17.87
C ILE A 57 -15.18 37.31 17.76
N ARG A 58 -14.25 37.90 18.50
CA ARG A 58 -12.84 37.50 18.50
C ARG A 58 -12.66 36.09 19.07
N GLU A 59 -13.24 35.82 20.23
CA GLU A 59 -13.21 34.49 20.86
C GLU A 59 -13.76 33.41 19.91
N LEU A 60 -14.94 33.63 19.33
CA LEU A 60 -15.53 32.70 18.37
C LEU A 60 -14.69 32.53 17.09
N THR A 61 -14.00 33.59 16.66
CA THR A 61 -13.10 33.52 15.50
C THR A 61 -11.89 32.63 15.80
N ASP A 62 -11.31 32.78 17.00
CA ASP A 62 -10.18 31.99 17.46
C ASP A 62 -10.59 30.51 17.62
N GLU A 63 -11.73 30.23 18.28
CA GLU A 63 -12.27 28.87 18.43
C GLU A 63 -12.54 28.21 17.07
N LEU A 64 -13.13 28.96 16.13
CA LEU A 64 -13.42 28.45 14.78
C LEU A 64 -12.13 28.13 14.02
N SER A 65 -11.06 28.92 14.20
CA SER A 65 -9.76 28.63 13.61
C SER A 65 -9.13 27.35 14.17
N GLU A 66 -9.27 27.12 15.48
CA GLU A 66 -8.76 25.92 16.15
C GLU A 66 -9.50 24.67 15.68
N VAL A 67 -10.84 24.72 15.64
CA VAL A 67 -11.66 23.60 15.15
C VAL A 67 -11.33 23.28 13.69
N ARG A 68 -11.10 24.28 12.83
CA ARG A 68 -10.66 24.05 11.45
C ARG A 68 -9.33 23.30 11.38
N SER A 69 -8.33 23.72 12.16
CA SER A 69 -7.04 23.05 12.19
C SER A 69 -7.14 21.60 12.69
N GLN A 70 -7.96 21.35 13.73
CA GLN A 70 -8.21 20.00 14.21
C GLN A 70 -8.89 19.12 13.16
N LEU A 71 -9.84 19.69 12.40
CA LEU A 71 -10.54 18.99 11.34
C LEU A 71 -9.60 18.62 10.19
N GLU A 72 -8.71 19.52 9.77
CA GLU A 72 -7.67 19.25 8.77
C GLU A 72 -6.73 18.13 9.23
N SER A 73 -6.28 18.17 10.49
CA SER A 73 -5.44 17.10 11.07
C SER A 73 -6.15 15.74 11.07
N LEU A 74 -7.43 15.70 11.50
CA LEU A 74 -8.22 14.47 11.53
C LEU A 74 -8.48 13.92 10.12
N GLN A 75 -8.71 14.79 9.14
CA GLN A 75 -8.85 14.40 7.74
C GLN A 75 -7.56 13.76 7.21
N SER A 76 -6.40 14.38 7.46
CA SER A 76 -5.10 13.83 7.06
C SER A 76 -4.85 12.45 7.68
N GLN A 77 -5.08 12.30 9.00
CA GLN A 77 -4.91 11.01 9.69
C GLN A 77 -5.86 9.94 9.17
N THR A 78 -7.09 10.32 8.80
CA THR A 78 -8.06 9.38 8.24
C THR A 78 -7.62 8.91 6.86
N GLN A 79 -7.12 9.82 6.03
CA GLN A 79 -6.60 9.48 4.70
C GLN A 79 -5.36 8.57 4.77
N GLU A 80 -4.46 8.82 5.73
CA GLU A 80 -3.30 7.97 5.98
C GLU A 80 -3.72 6.57 6.41
N ARG A 81 -4.60 6.44 7.42
CA ARG A 81 -5.13 5.14 7.86
C ARG A 81 -5.87 4.39 6.75
N SER A 82 -6.58 5.09 5.87
CA SER A 82 -7.23 4.46 4.72
C SER A 82 -6.22 3.86 3.75
N ARG A 83 -5.12 4.57 3.47
CA ARG A 83 -4.03 4.04 2.62
C ARG A 83 -3.36 2.83 3.25
N ASP A 84 -3.05 2.88 4.54
CA ASP A 84 -2.44 1.75 5.23
C ASP A 84 -3.37 0.52 5.19
N SER A 85 -4.68 0.74 5.41
CA SER A 85 -5.67 -0.34 5.33
C SER A 85 -5.81 -0.93 3.93
N GLU A 86 -5.59 -0.15 2.86
CA GLU A 86 -5.58 -0.65 1.48
C GLU A 86 -4.37 -1.54 1.24
N LEU A 87 -3.18 -1.12 1.70
CA LEU A 87 -1.95 -1.91 1.59
C LEU A 87 -2.04 -3.23 2.37
N ASP A 88 -2.55 -3.20 3.61
CA ASP A 88 -2.78 -4.40 4.42
C ASP A 88 -3.75 -5.38 3.72
N HIS A 89 -4.76 -4.84 3.03
CA HIS A 89 -5.72 -5.66 2.29
C HIS A 89 -5.07 -6.33 1.07
N GLU A 90 -4.24 -5.61 0.33
CA GLU A 90 -3.47 -6.14 -0.79
C GLU A 90 -2.50 -7.23 -0.32
N GLU A 91 -1.75 -7.00 0.76
CA GLU A 91 -0.83 -7.98 1.35
C GLU A 91 -1.59 -9.25 1.77
N MET A 92 -2.72 -9.10 2.47
CA MET A 92 -3.55 -10.24 2.88
C MET A 92 -4.10 -11.01 1.68
N SER A 93 -4.43 -10.34 0.59
CA SER A 93 -4.89 -10.98 -0.66
C SER A 93 -3.79 -11.83 -1.29
N VAL A 94 -2.57 -11.29 -1.40
CA VAL A 94 -1.40 -12.00 -1.93
C VAL A 94 -1.06 -13.21 -1.06
N LEU A 95 -1.05 -13.05 0.26
CA LEU A 95 -0.76 -14.16 1.19
C LEU A 95 -1.79 -15.28 1.09
N LYS A 96 -3.08 -14.96 0.90
CA LYS A 96 -4.13 -15.96 0.67
C LYS A 96 -3.90 -16.72 -0.63
N MET A 97 -3.61 -16.00 -1.72
CA MET A 97 -3.31 -16.62 -3.01
C MET A 97 -2.08 -17.53 -2.92
N GLN A 98 -1.04 -17.10 -2.20
CA GLN A 98 0.16 -17.92 -1.97
C GLN A 98 -0.15 -19.18 -1.16
N MET A 99 -0.99 -19.07 -0.12
CA MET A 99 -1.43 -20.22 0.67
C MET A 99 -2.20 -21.24 -0.20
N ASP A 100 -3.06 -20.78 -1.09
CA ASP A 100 -3.81 -21.64 -2.00
C ASP A 100 -2.88 -22.38 -2.98
N VAL A 101 -1.90 -21.68 -3.56
CA VAL A 101 -0.87 -22.30 -4.43
C VAL A 101 -0.12 -23.38 -3.66
N TYR A 102 0.41 -23.08 -2.46
CA TYR A 102 1.14 -24.07 -1.67
C TYR A 102 0.28 -25.27 -1.28
N LYS A 103 -1.01 -25.05 -1.01
CA LYS A 103 -1.93 -26.14 -0.71
C LYS A 103 -2.10 -27.05 -1.93
N THR A 104 -2.32 -26.48 -3.11
CA THR A 104 -2.43 -27.24 -4.36
C THR A 104 -1.14 -28.01 -4.66
N ASP A 105 0.01 -27.35 -4.58
CA ASP A 105 1.33 -27.97 -4.82
C ASP A 105 1.58 -29.13 -3.85
N PHE A 106 1.23 -28.95 -2.57
CA PHE A 106 1.36 -30.00 -1.56
C PHE A 106 0.48 -31.22 -1.87
N GLU A 107 -0.77 -31.01 -2.28
CA GLU A 107 -1.68 -32.09 -2.68
C GLU A 107 -1.22 -32.81 -3.96
N GLU A 108 -0.64 -32.08 -4.90
CA GLU A 108 -0.04 -32.64 -6.12
C GLU A 108 1.19 -33.49 -5.83
N GLU A 109 2.13 -32.96 -5.05
CA GLU A 109 3.34 -33.68 -4.63
C GLU A 109 2.98 -34.95 -3.85
N ARG A 110 1.98 -34.88 -2.98
CA ARG A 110 1.47 -36.06 -2.26
C ARG A 110 0.94 -37.11 -3.22
N ARG A 111 0.09 -36.73 -4.19
CA ARG A 111 -0.45 -37.64 -5.20
C ARG A 111 0.68 -38.28 -6.03
N ALA A 112 1.67 -37.49 -6.45
CA ALA A 112 2.82 -37.99 -7.18
C ALA A 112 3.63 -39.02 -6.38
N ARG A 113 3.84 -38.77 -5.08
CA ARG A 113 4.51 -39.71 -4.17
C ARG A 113 3.73 -41.02 -3.99
N GLU A 114 2.41 -40.94 -3.87
CA GLU A 114 1.56 -42.14 -3.76
C GLU A 114 1.62 -42.99 -5.04
N VAL A 115 1.61 -42.36 -6.22
CA VAL A 115 1.81 -43.05 -7.50
C VAL A 115 3.18 -43.71 -7.58
N MET A 116 4.26 -42.95 -7.33
CA MET A 116 5.63 -43.48 -7.38
C MET A 116 5.84 -44.64 -6.42
N LYS A 117 5.25 -44.56 -5.21
CA LYS A 117 5.30 -45.66 -4.25
C LYS A 117 4.59 -46.90 -4.80
N GLY A 118 3.40 -46.75 -5.37
CA GLY A 118 2.67 -47.87 -5.97
C GLY A 118 3.42 -48.52 -7.14
N GLU A 119 4.08 -47.73 -7.99
CA GLU A 119 4.94 -48.25 -9.07
C GLU A 119 6.17 -48.97 -8.54
N LYS A 120 6.80 -48.41 -7.49
CA LYS A 120 7.94 -49.05 -6.82
C LYS A 120 7.54 -50.41 -6.26
N ASP A 121 6.42 -50.49 -5.54
CA ASP A 121 5.94 -51.75 -4.93
C ASP A 121 5.68 -52.82 -6.01
N ARG A 122 5.12 -52.43 -7.17
CA ARG A 122 4.92 -53.33 -8.32
C ARG A 122 6.24 -53.82 -8.92
N LEU A 123 7.18 -52.92 -9.15
CA LEU A 123 8.49 -53.28 -9.71
C LEU A 123 9.29 -54.19 -8.75
N GLU A 124 9.17 -53.98 -7.44
CA GLU A 124 9.77 -54.87 -6.44
C GLU A 124 9.15 -56.28 -6.49
N GLU A 125 7.83 -56.39 -6.65
CA GLU A 125 7.15 -57.68 -6.82
C GLU A 125 7.58 -58.39 -8.11
N ASP A 126 7.61 -57.68 -9.24
CA ASP A 126 8.05 -58.20 -10.53
C ASP A 126 9.50 -58.69 -10.47
N LEU A 127 10.38 -57.92 -9.83
CA LEU A 127 11.78 -58.30 -9.64
C LEU A 127 11.90 -59.59 -8.83
N GLN A 128 11.15 -59.72 -7.74
CA GLN A 128 11.13 -60.95 -6.93
C GLN A 128 10.60 -62.16 -7.73
N ASN A 129 9.53 -61.97 -8.52
CA ASN A 129 8.98 -63.00 -9.39
C ASN A 129 10.02 -63.49 -10.41
N ILE A 130 10.69 -62.56 -11.10
CA ILE A 130 11.74 -62.87 -12.09
C ILE A 130 12.93 -63.56 -11.43
N GLN A 131 13.39 -63.08 -10.26
CA GLN A 131 14.48 -63.71 -9.51
C GLN A 131 14.14 -65.15 -9.14
N ARG A 132 12.94 -65.42 -8.61
CA ARG A 132 12.47 -66.77 -8.31
C ARG A 132 12.46 -67.65 -9.55
N ARG A 133 11.94 -67.15 -10.68
CA ARG A 133 11.92 -67.91 -11.94
C ARG A 133 13.33 -68.19 -12.47
N ASN A 134 14.23 -67.23 -12.35
CA ASN A 134 15.62 -67.39 -12.77
C ASN A 134 16.33 -68.47 -11.92
N GLN A 135 16.15 -68.44 -10.61
CA GLN A 135 16.66 -69.48 -9.70
C GLN A 135 16.14 -70.88 -10.09
N GLN A 136 14.83 -71.03 -10.32
CA GLN A 136 14.25 -72.29 -10.78
C GLN A 136 14.87 -72.80 -12.09
N LEU A 137 15.07 -71.92 -13.07
CA LEU A 137 15.69 -72.28 -14.35
C LEU A 137 17.16 -72.65 -14.20
N GLN A 138 17.89 -71.98 -13.30
CA GLN A 138 19.29 -72.34 -12.99
C GLN A 138 19.36 -73.73 -12.36
N GLU A 139 18.48 -74.04 -11.41
CA GLU A 139 18.38 -75.36 -10.80
C GLU A 139 18.04 -76.45 -11.84
N GLU A 140 17.09 -76.18 -12.75
CA GLU A 140 16.74 -77.09 -13.84
C GLU A 140 17.92 -77.35 -14.80
N ILE A 141 18.67 -76.31 -15.17
CA ILE A 141 19.89 -76.45 -15.97
C ILE A 141 20.95 -77.28 -15.23
N GLU A 142 21.11 -77.09 -13.92
CA GLU A 142 22.05 -77.87 -13.11
C GLU A 142 21.65 -79.35 -13.01
N LEU A 143 20.35 -79.65 -12.85
CA LEU A 143 19.83 -81.02 -12.87
C LEU A 143 20.06 -81.68 -14.23
N LEU A 144 19.72 -81.01 -15.32
CA LEU A 144 19.96 -81.51 -16.69
C LEU A 144 21.45 -81.75 -16.96
N ARG A 145 22.36 -80.91 -16.44
CA ARG A 145 23.81 -81.14 -16.51
C ARG A 145 24.27 -82.34 -15.69
N ARG A 146 23.58 -82.65 -14.60
CA ARG A 146 23.90 -83.79 -13.72
C ARG A 146 23.34 -85.11 -14.26
N GLU A 147 22.16 -85.08 -14.87
CA GLU A 147 21.48 -86.24 -15.48
C GLU A 147 22.01 -86.54 -16.90
N GLY A 148 22.40 -85.51 -17.66
CA GLY A 148 23.03 -85.63 -18.96
C GLY A 148 24.55 -85.72 -18.86
N ASN A 149 25.10 -86.92 -18.69
CA ASN A 149 26.52 -87.15 -18.87
C ASN A 149 26.88 -86.92 -20.36
N ASN A 150 27.71 -85.89 -20.63
CA ASN A 150 28.16 -85.35 -21.93
C ASN A 150 27.23 -84.35 -22.65
N PHE A 151 27.38 -83.06 -22.30
CA PHE A 151 27.60 -82.05 -23.32
C PHE A 151 28.89 -81.30 -23.01
N VAL A 152 29.92 -81.60 -23.80
CA VAL A 152 31.19 -80.88 -23.86
C VAL A 152 30.90 -79.40 -24.10
N ILE A 153 31.29 -78.54 -23.16
CA ILE A 153 31.47 -77.10 -23.42
C ILE A 153 32.65 -77.02 -24.39
N PRO A 154 32.50 -76.50 -25.63
CA PRO A 154 33.64 -76.26 -26.48
C PRO A 154 34.56 -75.22 -25.81
N PRO A 155 35.88 -75.31 -26.00
CA PRO A 155 36.81 -74.35 -25.42
C PRO A 155 36.44 -72.96 -25.92
N ARG A 156 36.52 -71.98 -25.01
CA ARG A 156 36.56 -70.55 -25.32
C ARG A 156 37.51 -70.33 -26.50
N THR A 157 36.96 -70.13 -27.68
CA THR A 157 37.71 -69.48 -28.76
C THR A 157 37.77 -68.01 -28.40
N SER A 158 39.01 -67.54 -28.31
CA SER A 158 39.51 -66.17 -28.40
C SER A 158 38.49 -65.04 -28.55
N PRO A 159 38.71 -63.89 -27.86
CA PRO A 159 37.83 -62.73 -27.92
C PRO A 159 37.60 -62.31 -29.38
N PRO A 160 36.42 -61.80 -29.74
CA PRO A 160 36.25 -61.18 -31.04
C PRO A 160 37.29 -60.06 -31.14
N ARG A 161 38.19 -60.27 -32.10
CA ARG A 161 39.10 -59.28 -32.67
C ARG A 161 38.34 -57.97 -32.78
N VAL A 162 38.88 -56.96 -32.10
CA VAL A 162 38.50 -55.56 -32.23
C VAL A 162 38.50 -55.24 -33.73
N GLU A 163 37.31 -55.30 -34.32
CA GLU A 163 37.05 -54.66 -35.58
C GLU A 163 37.07 -53.18 -35.24
N GLN A 164 38.14 -52.56 -35.72
CA GLN A 164 38.54 -51.18 -35.51
C GLN A 164 37.52 -50.27 -36.19
N ILE A 165 36.30 -50.24 -35.65
CA ILE A 165 35.41 -49.11 -35.75
C ILE A 165 36.20 -47.99 -35.09
N ARG A 166 36.58 -47.01 -35.91
CA ARG A 166 37.24 -45.77 -35.51
C ARG A 166 36.68 -45.34 -34.16
N GLN A 167 37.52 -45.39 -33.14
CA GLN A 167 37.27 -44.71 -31.88
C GLN A 167 36.89 -43.26 -32.26
N PRO A 168 35.71 -42.76 -31.87
CA PRO A 168 35.62 -41.34 -31.56
C PRO A 168 36.57 -41.20 -30.38
N SER A 169 37.73 -40.61 -30.66
CA SER A 169 38.64 -40.06 -29.66
C SER A 169 37.84 -39.57 -28.46
N ALA A 170 38.17 -40.09 -27.27
CA ALA A 170 37.75 -39.49 -26.02
C ALA A 170 37.93 -37.96 -26.15
N PRO A 171 36.90 -37.14 -25.87
CA PRO A 171 37.13 -35.72 -25.71
C PRO A 171 37.97 -35.59 -24.45
N SER A 172 39.24 -35.23 -24.67
CA SER A 172 40.02 -34.40 -23.76
C SER A 172 39.12 -33.48 -22.93
N PRO A 173 39.36 -33.31 -21.60
CA PRO A 173 38.67 -32.30 -20.82
C PRO A 173 39.25 -30.93 -21.18
N SER A 174 38.84 -30.43 -22.34
CA SER A 174 39.20 -29.12 -22.85
C SER A 174 38.21 -28.73 -23.93
N ARG A 175 36.93 -28.73 -23.57
CA ARG A 175 35.97 -27.82 -24.18
C ARG A 175 35.75 -26.72 -23.15
N ASN A 176 36.47 -25.61 -23.31
CA ASN A 176 35.95 -24.33 -22.84
C ASN A 176 34.59 -24.17 -23.55
N GLU A 177 33.51 -24.53 -22.87
CA GLU A 177 32.16 -24.20 -23.31
C GLU A 177 32.07 -22.68 -23.25
N LEU A 178 32.41 -22.06 -24.37
CA LEU A 178 32.28 -20.63 -24.56
C LEU A 178 30.79 -20.29 -24.40
N LEU A 179 30.47 -19.63 -23.30
CA LEU A 179 29.13 -19.16 -22.97
C LEU A 179 28.80 -17.99 -23.90
N ARG A 180 27.60 -17.98 -24.51
CA ARG A 180 27.25 -17.00 -25.54
C ARG A 180 26.09 -16.11 -25.13
N CYS A 181 26.17 -14.84 -25.47
CA CYS A 181 25.05 -13.92 -25.31
C CYS A 181 23.94 -14.26 -26.32
N PRO A 182 22.69 -14.47 -25.89
CA PRO A 182 21.59 -14.82 -26.80
C PRO A 182 21.20 -13.67 -27.75
N LYS A 183 21.59 -12.43 -27.45
CA LYS A 183 21.25 -11.24 -28.26
C LYS A 183 22.25 -10.99 -29.39
N CYS A 184 23.55 -11.00 -29.09
CA CYS A 184 24.61 -10.66 -30.07
C CYS A 184 25.50 -11.86 -30.46
N ASN A 185 25.26 -13.04 -29.87
CA ASN A 185 26.01 -14.29 -30.07
C ASN A 185 27.52 -14.21 -29.73
N PHE A 186 27.95 -13.17 -29.01
CA PHE A 186 29.33 -13.01 -28.57
C PHE A 186 29.68 -14.05 -27.50
N ALA A 187 30.90 -14.61 -27.59
CA ALA A 187 31.36 -15.73 -26.77
C ALA A 187 32.26 -15.27 -25.63
N PHE A 188 32.08 -15.89 -24.47
CA PHE A 188 32.77 -15.60 -23.21
C PHE A 188 33.31 -16.90 -22.62
N ASN A 189 34.45 -16.82 -21.94
CA ASN A 189 35.09 -17.98 -21.31
C ASN A 189 34.59 -18.23 -19.88
N ASP A 190 33.83 -17.30 -19.30
CA ASP A 190 33.26 -17.41 -17.96
C ASP A 190 31.86 -16.79 -17.88
N LEU A 191 31.12 -17.16 -16.84
CA LEU A 191 29.74 -16.75 -16.65
C LEU A 191 29.62 -15.28 -16.25
N VAL A 192 30.57 -14.77 -15.45
CA VAL A 192 30.53 -13.40 -14.90
C VAL A 192 30.64 -12.34 -15.99
N HIS A 193 31.53 -12.53 -16.97
CA HIS A 193 31.64 -11.57 -18.09
C HIS A 193 30.47 -11.71 -19.06
N LEU A 194 29.90 -12.92 -19.23
CA LEU A 194 28.66 -13.09 -19.97
C LEU A 194 27.51 -12.34 -19.30
N GLU A 195 27.27 -12.53 -18.01
CA GLU A 195 26.19 -11.87 -17.27
C GLU A 195 26.31 -10.35 -17.35
N THR A 196 27.50 -9.80 -17.07
CA THR A 196 27.75 -8.35 -17.18
C THR A 196 27.49 -7.82 -18.58
N HIS A 197 27.87 -8.59 -19.62
CA HIS A 197 27.60 -8.23 -21.00
C HIS A 197 26.11 -8.30 -21.32
N VAL A 198 25.39 -9.34 -20.89
CA VAL A 198 23.96 -9.52 -21.12
C VAL A 198 23.17 -8.35 -20.53
N TYR A 199 23.48 -7.92 -19.31
CA TYR A 199 22.86 -6.73 -18.71
C TYR A 199 23.05 -5.48 -19.58
N ARG A 200 24.29 -5.18 -20.00
CA ARG A 200 24.56 -4.02 -20.86
C ARG A 200 23.97 -4.15 -22.27
N CYS A 201 23.95 -5.36 -22.83
CA CYS A 201 23.45 -5.63 -24.17
C CYS A 201 21.91 -5.52 -24.21
N LEU A 202 21.24 -5.81 -23.11
CA LEU A 202 19.80 -5.58 -22.92
C LEU A 202 19.50 -4.09 -22.64
N ASP A 203 20.31 -3.39 -21.85
CA ASP A 203 20.08 -1.98 -21.47
C ASP A 203 20.27 -0.97 -22.61
N MET A 204 20.94 -1.34 -23.71
CA MET A 204 21.09 -0.48 -24.91
C MET A 204 19.79 -0.28 -25.72
N GLU A 205 18.62 -0.72 -25.20
CA GLU A 205 17.29 -0.45 -25.78
C GLU A 205 16.49 0.62 -25.00
N LEU A 206 17.08 1.27 -23.99
CA LEU A 206 16.45 2.37 -23.25
C LEU A 206 17.14 3.73 -23.47
N SER A 207 17.74 3.94 -24.64
CA SER A 207 18.29 5.25 -25.07
C SER A 207 17.94 5.56 -26.52
#